data_AF-A0A1C5AXG3-F1
#
_entry.id   AF-A0A1C5AXG3-F1
#
_cell.length_a   1.000
_cell.length_b   1.000
_cell.length_c   1.000
_cell.angle_alpha   90.00
_cell.angle_beta   90.00
_cell.angle_gamma   90.00
#
_symmetry.space_group_name_H-M   'P 1'
#
loop_
_entity.id
_entity.type
_entity.pdbx_description
1 polymer ?
#
loop_
_entity_poly.entity_id
_entity_poly.type
_entity_poly.pdbx_seq_one_letter_code
_entity_poly.pdbx_strand_id
1 'polypeptide(L)'
;MSDRVKVAASTIWGILKDAGIETAPERTSSTWAAFLRSQAHAIIAADFFETTTLTGARLYVLAVIEHTTRRIRILGATAHPTAAWVTQTARNLVLGLEDAECQVKYLIRDRDGKYPALFDTILTDAGIGVILTGVRIPRMNAIMERWVRTCRRELLDQTLILNQRHLLHALREYENFYNEHRAHQGIANARPLALLPEPITDPNRLAHLNIHRRDRLGGILHEYEHAA
;
A
#
# COMPACT_ATOMS: atom_id res chain seq x y z
N MET A 1 33.03 -3.63 42.80
CA MET A 1 31.61 -3.60 43.22
C MET A 1 31.19 -2.14 43.19
N SER A 2 30.52 -1.70 42.12
CA SER A 2 30.14 -0.28 41.95
C SER A 2 28.65 -0.16 42.17
N ASP A 3 28.26 0.47 43.28
CA ASP A 3 26.86 0.77 43.61
C ASP A 3 26.29 1.72 42.56
N ARG A 4 25.24 1.27 41.85
CA ARG A 4 24.46 2.13 40.95
C ARG A 4 23.42 2.86 41.78
N VAL A 5 23.68 4.13 42.09
CA VAL A 5 22.68 5.03 42.68
C VAL A 5 21.54 5.22 41.69
N LYS A 6 20.31 4.86 42.09
CA LYS A 6 19.09 5.17 41.32
C LYS A 6 18.68 6.59 41.62
N VAL A 7 18.69 7.44 40.60
CA VAL A 7 18.31 8.85 40.70
C VAL A 7 17.10 9.10 39.80
N ALA A 8 16.11 9.83 40.30
CA ALA A 8 14.92 10.19 39.53
C ALA A 8 15.27 11.17 38.40
N ALA A 9 14.59 11.08 37.27
CA ALA A 9 14.82 11.95 36.11
C ALA A 9 14.66 13.44 36.43
N SER A 10 13.79 13.79 37.38
CA SER A 10 13.61 15.15 37.89
C SER A 10 14.84 15.68 38.63
N THR A 11 15.55 14.83 39.37
CA THR A 11 16.79 15.17 40.07
C THR A 11 17.93 15.38 39.09
N ILE A 12 18.01 14.55 38.03
CA ILE A 12 18.98 14.73 36.93
C ILE A 12 18.74 16.07 36.23
N TRP A 13 17.47 16.41 35.96
CA TRP A 13 17.10 17.69 35.35
C TRP A 13 17.47 18.90 36.23
N GLY A 14 17.23 18.82 37.54
CA GLY A 14 17.64 19.85 38.49
C GLY A 14 19.16 20.09 38.49
N ILE A 15 19.94 19.02 38.53
CA ILE A 15 21.42 19.08 38.51
C ILE A 15 21.92 19.72 37.20
N LEU A 16 21.34 19.37 36.05
CA LEU A 16 21.74 19.93 34.76
C LEU A 16 21.41 21.42 34.65
N LYS A 17 20.27 21.84 35.22
CA LYS A 17 19.83 23.23 35.25
C LYS A 17 20.70 24.09 36.17
N ASP A 18 21.03 23.60 37.36
CA ASP A 18 21.91 24.29 38.32
C ASP A 18 23.35 24.40 37.79
N ALA A 19 23.79 23.45 36.96
CA ALA A 19 25.09 23.47 36.29
C ALA A 19 25.13 24.36 35.03
N GLY A 20 24.01 25.01 34.65
CA GLY A 20 23.93 25.84 33.45
C GLY A 20 24.11 25.08 32.13
N ILE A 21 23.88 23.76 32.15
CA ILE A 21 24.03 22.89 30.97
C ILE A 21 22.68 22.86 30.24
N GLU A 22 22.61 23.52 29.08
CA GLU A 22 21.43 23.47 28.23
C GLU A 22 21.16 22.03 27.77
N THR A 23 19.90 21.59 27.89
CA THR A 23 19.47 20.31 27.34
C THR A 23 19.60 20.36 25.82
N ALA A 24 20.19 19.31 25.23
CA ALA A 24 20.49 19.20 23.79
C ALA A 24 19.35 19.74 22.90
N PRO A 25 19.68 20.45 21.80
CA PRO A 25 18.68 21.14 20.98
C PRO A 25 17.61 20.16 20.49
N GLU A 26 16.36 20.63 20.49
CA GLU A 26 15.18 19.87 20.08
C GLU A 26 15.46 19.11 18.78
N ARG A 27 15.26 17.78 18.79
CA ARG A 27 15.17 17.01 17.56
C ARG A 27 14.06 17.66 16.72
N THR A 28 14.42 18.29 15.61
CA THR A 28 13.49 18.75 14.57
C THR A 28 12.40 17.70 14.37
N SER A 29 11.19 17.97 14.85
CA SER A 29 10.08 17.03 14.75
C SER A 29 9.62 16.99 13.28
N SER A 30 10.21 16.10 12.48
CA SER A 30 9.72 15.83 11.14
C SER A 30 8.28 15.32 11.24
N THR A 31 7.33 16.04 10.64
CA THR A 31 5.94 15.56 10.59
C THR A 31 5.89 14.21 9.86
N TRP A 32 4.92 13.35 10.20
CA TRP A 32 4.70 12.08 9.51
C TRP A 32 4.58 12.26 7.98
N ALA A 33 3.98 13.37 7.54
CA ALA A 33 3.90 13.71 6.13
C ALA A 33 5.27 14.01 5.50
N ALA A 34 6.17 14.70 6.21
CA ALA A 34 7.53 14.97 5.74
C ALA A 34 8.38 13.68 5.67
N PHE A 35 8.26 12.81 6.68
CA PHE A 35 8.90 11.48 6.68
C PHE A 35 8.41 10.62 5.51
N LEU A 36 7.09 10.53 5.33
CA LEU A 36 6.54 9.77 4.21
C LEU A 36 7.00 10.31 2.87
N ARG A 37 7.04 11.64 2.66
CA ARG A 37 7.49 12.22 1.39
C ARG A 37 8.95 11.93 1.08
N SER A 38 9.84 12.00 2.08
CA SER A 38 11.27 11.80 1.86
C SER A 38 11.65 10.34 1.59
N GLN A 39 10.82 9.38 2.04
CA GLN A 39 11.10 7.95 1.93
C GLN A 39 10.05 7.15 1.14
N ALA A 40 9.02 7.81 0.57
CA ALA A 40 7.88 7.14 -0.07
C ALA A 40 8.27 6.12 -1.14
N HIS A 41 9.41 6.29 -1.81
CA HIS A 41 9.87 5.39 -2.88
C HIS A 41 10.24 4.00 -2.33
N ALA A 42 10.56 3.93 -1.04
CA ALA A 42 10.93 2.71 -0.34
C ALA A 42 9.81 2.16 0.55
N ILE A 43 8.59 2.72 0.49
CA ILE A 43 7.47 2.34 1.37
C ILE A 43 6.37 1.67 0.57
N ILE A 44 5.94 0.51 1.05
CA ILE A 44 4.70 -0.13 0.65
C ILE A 44 3.74 -0.20 1.85
N ALA A 45 2.46 -0.26 1.58
CA ALA A 45 1.42 -0.44 2.57
C ALA A 45 0.63 -1.72 2.26
N ALA A 46 0.28 -2.49 3.29
CA ALA A 46 -0.50 -3.71 3.21
C ALA A 46 -1.79 -3.58 4.03
N ASP A 47 -2.83 -4.27 3.57
CA ASP A 47 -4.08 -4.39 4.33
C ASP A 47 -4.87 -5.63 3.89
N PHE A 48 -5.64 -6.16 4.82
CA PHE A 48 -6.68 -7.14 4.53
C PHE A 48 -8.00 -6.41 4.30
N PHE A 49 -8.72 -6.83 3.27
CA PHE A 49 -10.13 -6.46 3.12
C PHE A 49 -10.94 -7.68 2.71
N GLU A 50 -12.26 -7.56 2.81
CA GLU A 50 -13.17 -8.67 2.58
C GLU A 50 -14.24 -8.40 1.55
N THR A 51 -14.73 -9.46 0.95
CA THR A 51 -15.94 -9.43 0.14
C THR A 51 -16.78 -10.65 0.42
N THR A 52 -18.02 -10.62 -0.02
CA THR A 52 -18.98 -11.71 0.16
C THR A 52 -19.33 -12.26 -1.21
N THR A 53 -19.32 -13.58 -1.32
CA THR A 53 -19.78 -14.27 -2.53
C THR A 53 -21.31 -14.24 -2.65
N LEU A 54 -21.83 -14.59 -3.81
CA LEU A 54 -23.26 -14.70 -4.07
C LEU A 54 -23.97 -15.64 -3.08
N THR A 55 -23.28 -16.65 -2.56
CA THR A 55 -23.81 -17.59 -1.58
C THR A 55 -23.67 -17.12 -0.13
N GLY A 56 -23.15 -15.91 0.11
CA GLY A 56 -22.92 -15.37 1.45
C GLY A 56 -21.58 -15.76 2.08
N ALA A 57 -20.73 -16.56 1.40
CA ALA A 57 -19.42 -16.92 1.93
C ALA A 57 -18.46 -15.70 1.91
N ARG A 58 -17.80 -15.43 3.04
CA ARG A 58 -16.81 -14.36 3.18
C ARG A 58 -15.46 -14.80 2.62
N LEU A 59 -14.84 -13.91 1.84
CA LEU A 59 -13.50 -14.06 1.31
C LEU A 59 -12.64 -12.90 1.79
N TYR A 60 -11.40 -13.19 2.16
CA TYR A 60 -10.39 -12.22 2.56
C TYR A 60 -9.39 -12.05 1.42
N VAL A 61 -9.03 -10.82 1.13
CA VAL A 61 -8.03 -10.43 0.14
C VAL A 61 -6.89 -9.73 0.86
N LEU A 62 -5.66 -10.14 0.57
CA LEU A 62 -4.46 -9.42 1.00
C LEU A 62 -3.86 -8.72 -0.22
N ALA A 63 -3.61 -7.43 -0.09
CA ALA A 63 -3.00 -6.63 -1.14
C ALA A 63 -1.99 -5.64 -0.57
N VAL A 64 -1.10 -5.17 -1.43
CA VAL A 64 -0.13 -4.13 -1.11
C VAL A 64 -0.19 -3.00 -2.13
N ILE A 65 0.19 -1.80 -1.71
CA ILE A 65 0.30 -0.62 -2.57
C ILE A 65 1.61 0.13 -2.30
N GLU A 66 2.30 0.50 -3.36
CA GLU A 66 3.49 1.35 -3.30
C GLU A 66 3.10 2.81 -3.02
N HIS A 67 3.78 3.44 -2.06
CA HIS A 67 3.42 4.81 -1.64
C HIS A 67 3.72 5.87 -2.71
N THR A 68 4.75 5.67 -3.53
CA THR A 68 5.13 6.65 -4.57
C THR A 68 4.34 6.45 -5.85
N THR A 69 4.47 5.26 -6.45
CA THR A 69 3.91 4.94 -7.77
C THR A 69 2.42 4.65 -7.73
N ARG A 70 1.85 4.40 -6.54
CA ARG A 70 0.51 3.85 -6.35
C ARG A 70 0.32 2.46 -6.97
N ARG A 71 1.39 1.80 -7.41
CA ARG A 71 1.28 0.44 -7.97
C ARG A 71 0.72 -0.49 -6.91
N ILE A 72 -0.34 -1.20 -7.27
CA ILE A 72 -0.95 -2.22 -6.40
C ILE A 72 -0.46 -3.60 -6.79
N ARG A 73 -0.46 -4.51 -5.82
CA ARG A 73 -0.30 -5.95 -6.07
C ARG A 73 -1.31 -6.71 -5.23
N ILE A 74 -2.14 -7.53 -5.87
CA ILE A 74 -3.05 -8.44 -5.17
C ILE A 74 -2.27 -9.71 -4.84
N LEU A 75 -2.00 -9.93 -3.56
CA LEU A 75 -1.19 -11.06 -3.14
C LEU A 75 -1.99 -12.37 -3.09
N GLY A 76 -3.30 -12.27 -2.88
CA GLY A 76 -4.22 -13.39 -3.02
C GLY A 76 -5.55 -13.19 -2.31
N ALA A 77 -6.43 -14.17 -2.48
CA ALA A 77 -7.73 -14.24 -1.82
C ALA A 77 -8.01 -15.64 -1.27
N THR A 78 -8.62 -15.73 -0.10
CA THR A 78 -8.95 -16.99 0.58
C THR A 78 -10.17 -16.85 1.47
N ALA A 79 -10.96 -17.92 1.63
CA ALA A 79 -11.99 -18.01 2.68
C ALA A 79 -11.38 -18.15 4.09
N HIS A 80 -10.15 -18.67 4.16
CA HIS A 80 -9.46 -19.02 5.40
C HIS A 80 -8.05 -18.42 5.39
N PRO A 81 -7.84 -17.22 5.95
CA PRO A 81 -6.53 -16.58 6.03
C PRO A 81 -5.70 -17.23 7.15
N THR A 82 -5.37 -18.51 6.98
CA THR A 82 -4.57 -19.27 7.95
C THR A 82 -3.13 -18.73 8.00
N ALA A 83 -2.44 -18.96 9.13
CA ALA A 83 -1.05 -18.55 9.27
C ALA A 83 -0.16 -19.11 8.13
N ALA A 84 -0.40 -20.36 7.70
CA ALA A 84 0.32 -20.97 6.58
C ALA A 84 0.07 -20.24 5.25
N TRP A 85 -1.18 -19.88 4.96
CA TRP A 85 -1.52 -19.11 3.77
C TRP A 85 -0.87 -17.73 3.80
N VAL A 86 -1.00 -16.98 4.90
CA VAL A 86 -0.43 -15.63 5.03
C VAL A 86 1.10 -15.65 4.94
N THR A 87 1.73 -16.67 5.52
CA THR A 87 3.18 -16.91 5.44
C THR A 87 3.62 -17.12 3.99
N GLN A 88 2.91 -17.97 3.24
CA GLN A 88 3.23 -18.20 1.83
C GLN A 88 3.04 -16.92 1.00
N THR A 89 2.00 -16.15 1.30
CA THR A 89 1.75 -14.85 0.67
C THR A 89 2.88 -13.86 0.95
N ALA A 90 3.47 -13.86 2.15
CA ALA A 90 4.65 -13.06 2.47
C ALA A 90 5.87 -13.43 1.62
N ARG A 91 6.14 -14.74 1.46
CA ARG A 91 7.25 -15.22 0.61
C ARG A 91 7.06 -14.81 -0.84
N ASN A 92 5.84 -14.97 -1.36
CA ASN A 92 5.52 -14.58 -2.73
C ASN A 92 5.68 -13.07 -2.92
N LEU A 93 5.34 -12.26 -1.91
CA LEU A 93 5.59 -10.81 -1.93
C LEU A 93 7.08 -10.51 -2.03
N VAL A 94 7.92 -11.08 -1.17
CA VAL A 94 9.37 -10.85 -1.19
C VAL A 94 9.96 -11.23 -2.55
N LEU A 95 9.65 -12.43 -3.05
CA LEU A 95 10.11 -12.88 -4.37
C LEU A 95 9.68 -11.91 -5.48
N GLY A 96 8.41 -11.48 -5.48
CA GLY A 96 7.92 -10.54 -6.48
C GLY A 96 8.52 -9.13 -6.36
N LEU A 97 8.96 -8.70 -5.18
CA LEU A 97 9.66 -7.43 -5.00
C LEU A 97 11.10 -7.50 -5.53
N GLU A 98 11.77 -8.63 -5.31
CA GLU A 98 13.11 -8.93 -5.86
C GLU A 98 13.07 -8.97 -7.40
N ASP A 99 12.14 -9.73 -7.98
CA ASP A 99 11.97 -9.84 -9.43
C ASP A 99 11.68 -8.50 -10.12
N ALA A 100 11.04 -7.58 -9.41
CA ALA A 100 10.68 -6.26 -9.91
C ALA A 100 11.74 -5.19 -9.61
N GLU A 101 12.88 -5.57 -9.03
CA GLU A 101 13.96 -4.67 -8.58
C GLU A 101 13.46 -3.49 -7.72
N CYS A 102 12.38 -3.71 -6.98
CA CYS A 102 11.75 -2.66 -6.18
C CYS A 102 12.57 -2.41 -4.90
N GLN A 103 13.06 -1.18 -4.72
CA GLN A 103 13.85 -0.78 -3.54
C GLN A 103 12.98 -0.54 -2.30
N VAL A 104 12.15 -1.51 -1.91
CA VAL A 104 11.33 -1.43 -0.71
C VAL A 104 12.22 -1.59 0.53
N LYS A 105 12.08 -0.68 1.49
CA LYS A 105 12.74 -0.73 2.82
C LYS A 105 11.75 -0.86 3.96
N TYR A 106 10.51 -0.43 3.77
CA TYR A 106 9.50 -0.49 4.81
C TYR A 106 8.15 -0.96 4.28
N LEU A 107 7.48 -1.80 5.07
CA LEU A 107 6.08 -2.18 4.88
C LEU A 107 5.25 -1.63 6.04
N ILE A 108 4.23 -0.83 5.72
CA ILE A 108 3.23 -0.37 6.70
C ILE A 108 2.06 -1.34 6.69
N ARG A 109 1.63 -1.81 7.86
CA ARG A 109 0.38 -2.59 8.00
C ARG A 109 -0.35 -2.24 9.28
N ASP A 110 -1.63 -2.56 9.33
CA ASP A 110 -2.39 -2.46 10.56
C ASP A 110 -2.04 -3.59 11.56
N ARG A 111 -2.69 -3.58 12.73
CA ARG A 111 -2.50 -4.61 13.76
C ARG A 111 -3.49 -5.77 13.66
N ASP A 112 -4.06 -6.05 12.48
CA ASP A 112 -5.02 -7.16 12.33
C ASP A 112 -4.39 -8.48 12.80
N GLY A 113 -5.14 -9.24 13.60
CA GLY A 113 -4.72 -10.55 14.12
C GLY A 113 -4.54 -11.62 13.04
N LYS A 114 -4.94 -11.34 11.80
CA LYS A 114 -4.66 -12.22 10.63
C LYS A 114 -3.19 -12.29 10.26
N TYR A 115 -2.37 -11.32 10.68
CA TYR A 115 -0.92 -11.36 10.43
C TYR A 115 -0.21 -12.23 11.48
N PRO A 116 0.33 -13.40 11.12
CA PRO A 116 1.16 -14.18 12.03
C PRO A 116 2.52 -13.48 12.21
N ALA A 117 3.19 -13.72 13.35
CA ALA A 117 4.54 -13.19 13.60
C ALA A 117 5.53 -13.54 12.47
N LEU A 118 5.39 -14.72 11.88
CA LEU A 118 6.22 -15.19 10.77
C LEU A 118 6.12 -14.31 9.51
N PHE A 119 5.02 -13.59 9.30
CA PHE A 119 4.89 -12.61 8.23
C PHE A 119 5.93 -11.50 8.36
N ASP A 120 6.07 -10.95 9.57
CA ASP A 120 7.02 -9.87 9.84
C ASP A 120 8.46 -10.38 9.82
N THR A 121 8.70 -11.62 10.29
CA THR A 121 10.03 -12.25 10.23
C THR A 121 10.51 -12.40 8.78
N ILE A 122 9.67 -12.92 7.88
CA ILE A 122 10.03 -13.10 6.46
C ILE A 122 10.42 -11.77 5.81
N LEU A 123 9.66 -10.70 6.09
CA LEU A 123 9.97 -9.37 5.56
C LEU A 123 11.27 -8.83 6.15
N THR A 124 11.49 -9.01 7.45
CA THR A 124 12.70 -8.56 8.14
C THR A 124 13.95 -9.28 7.61
N ASP A 125 13.86 -10.59 7.37
CA ASP A 125 14.94 -11.41 6.78
C ASP A 125 15.28 -10.95 5.35
N ALA A 126 14.29 -10.44 4.61
CA ALA A 126 14.47 -9.79 3.32
C ALA A 126 14.95 -8.33 3.41
N GLY A 127 15.26 -7.82 4.61
CA GLY A 127 15.71 -6.45 4.84
C GLY A 127 14.60 -5.39 4.78
N ILE A 128 13.33 -5.79 4.90
CA ILE A 128 12.16 -4.90 4.88
C ILE A 128 11.65 -4.71 6.32
N GLY A 129 11.74 -3.50 6.84
CA GLY A 129 11.24 -3.17 8.17
C GLY A 129 9.72 -3.07 8.20
N VAL A 130 9.07 -3.80 9.12
CA VAL A 130 7.61 -3.70 9.31
C VAL A 130 7.26 -2.56 10.27
N ILE A 131 6.42 -1.65 9.82
CA ILE A 131 5.89 -0.52 10.59
C ILE A 131 4.40 -0.79 10.87
N LEU A 132 4.06 -0.93 12.14
CA LEU A 132 2.65 -1.03 12.55
C LEU A 132 2.03 0.36 12.61
N THR A 133 0.83 0.52 12.04
CA THR A 133 0.03 1.75 12.24
C THR A 133 -0.20 2.00 13.72
N GLY A 134 -0.37 3.24 14.18
CA GLY A 134 -0.73 3.52 15.57
C GLY A 134 -2.12 2.98 15.93
N VAL A 135 -2.37 2.68 17.22
CA VAL A 135 -3.69 2.18 17.65
C VAL A 135 -4.71 3.28 17.39
N ARG A 136 -5.72 2.99 16.56
CA ARG A 136 -6.72 3.97 16.10
C ARG A 136 -6.13 5.15 15.29
N ILE A 137 -5.05 4.91 14.55
CA ILE A 137 -4.45 5.90 13.62
C ILE A 137 -4.55 5.38 12.17
N PRO A 138 -5.75 5.32 11.58
CA PRO A 138 -5.96 4.85 10.20
C PRO A 138 -5.21 5.70 9.17
N ARG A 139 -4.94 6.97 9.50
CA ARG A 139 -4.15 7.89 8.67
C ARG A 139 -2.76 7.39 8.29
N MET A 140 -2.17 6.48 9.07
CA MET A 140 -0.88 5.88 8.72
C MET A 140 -0.98 4.92 7.52
N ASN A 141 -2.16 4.33 7.27
CA ASN A 141 -2.43 3.45 6.12
C ASN A 141 -3.37 4.09 5.09
N ALA A 142 -3.54 5.41 5.11
CA ALA A 142 -4.57 6.11 4.35
C ALA A 142 -4.52 5.86 2.83
N ILE A 143 -3.33 5.60 2.28
CA ILE A 143 -3.13 5.28 0.85
C ILE A 143 -3.80 3.96 0.53
N MET A 144 -3.52 2.93 1.33
CA MET A 144 -4.11 1.61 1.20
C MET A 144 -5.62 1.63 1.47
N GLU A 145 -6.06 2.29 2.55
CA GLU A 145 -7.50 2.40 2.85
C GLU A 145 -8.28 3.12 1.75
N ARG A 146 -7.70 4.17 1.17
CA ARG A 146 -8.29 4.88 0.02
C ARG A 146 -8.36 3.97 -1.20
N TRP A 147 -7.32 3.18 -1.44
CA TRP A 147 -7.32 2.20 -2.52
C TRP A 147 -8.40 1.13 -2.31
N VAL A 148 -8.51 0.53 -1.12
CA VAL A 148 -9.54 -0.48 -0.80
C VAL A 148 -10.94 0.07 -1.07
N ARG A 149 -11.23 1.31 -0.65
CA ARG A 149 -12.51 1.97 -0.94
C ARG A 149 -12.77 2.11 -2.43
N THR A 150 -11.72 2.41 -3.20
CA THR A 150 -11.79 2.55 -4.65
C THR A 150 -12.07 1.21 -5.32
N CYS A 151 -11.33 0.16 -4.94
CA CYS A 151 -11.55 -1.21 -5.42
C CYS A 151 -12.97 -1.69 -5.11
N ARG A 152 -13.51 -1.41 -3.92
CA ARG A 152 -14.90 -1.74 -3.59
C ARG A 152 -15.88 -1.08 -4.56
N ARG A 153 -15.82 0.24 -4.64
CA ARG A 153 -16.77 1.02 -5.45
C ARG A 153 -16.71 0.70 -6.94
N GLU A 154 -15.51 0.49 -7.47
CA GLU A 154 -15.28 0.31 -8.92
C GLU A 154 -15.39 -1.15 -9.38
N LEU A 155 -15.16 -2.12 -8.48
CA LEU A 155 -15.17 -3.55 -8.82
C LEU A 155 -16.18 -4.33 -7.98
N LEU A 156 -15.98 -4.39 -6.66
CA LEU A 156 -16.64 -5.39 -5.82
C LEU A 156 -18.13 -5.09 -5.59
N ASP A 157 -18.50 -3.81 -5.54
CA ASP A 157 -19.90 -3.38 -5.37
C ASP A 157 -20.69 -3.48 -6.69
N GLN A 158 -19.99 -3.63 -7.83
CA GLN A 158 -20.58 -3.76 -9.17
C GLN A 158 -20.56 -5.21 -9.69
N THR A 159 -19.95 -6.15 -8.96
CA THR A 159 -19.73 -7.53 -9.42
C THR A 159 -20.32 -8.55 -8.45
N LEU A 160 -21.20 -9.43 -8.93
CA LEU A 160 -21.62 -10.60 -8.16
C LEU A 160 -20.52 -11.67 -8.16
N ILE A 161 -19.75 -11.69 -7.07
CA ILE A 161 -18.64 -12.65 -6.91
C ILE A 161 -19.20 -14.05 -6.68
N LEU A 162 -18.86 -15.00 -7.57
CA LEU A 162 -19.45 -16.35 -7.54
C LEU A 162 -18.72 -17.27 -6.56
N ASN A 163 -17.40 -17.19 -6.54
CA ASN A 163 -16.51 -17.99 -5.69
C ASN A 163 -15.10 -17.36 -5.66
N GLN A 164 -14.17 -17.97 -4.94
CA GLN A 164 -12.78 -17.49 -4.82
C GLN A 164 -12.06 -17.40 -6.17
N ARG A 165 -12.30 -18.35 -7.09
CA ARG A 165 -11.68 -18.32 -8.43
C ARG A 165 -12.16 -17.13 -9.24
N HIS A 166 -13.47 -16.86 -9.21
CA HIS A 166 -14.04 -15.68 -9.87
C HIS A 166 -13.49 -14.39 -9.26
N LEU A 167 -13.40 -14.31 -7.93
CA LEU A 167 -12.81 -13.15 -7.25
C LEU A 167 -11.36 -12.90 -7.69
N LEU A 168 -10.53 -13.95 -7.72
CA LEU A 168 -9.14 -13.82 -8.15
C LEU A 168 -9.02 -13.37 -9.60
N HIS A 169 -9.91 -13.83 -10.49
CA HIS A 169 -9.93 -13.35 -11.87
C HIS A 169 -10.31 -11.87 -11.95
N ALA A 170 -11.40 -11.47 -11.29
CA ALA A 170 -11.86 -10.08 -11.26
C ALA A 170 -10.79 -9.14 -10.67
N LEU A 171 -10.12 -9.55 -9.59
CA LEU A 171 -9.05 -8.78 -8.97
C LEU A 171 -7.82 -8.66 -9.86
N ARG A 172 -7.45 -9.70 -10.63
CA ARG A 172 -6.33 -9.63 -11.59
C ARG A 172 -6.63 -8.66 -12.74
N GLU A 173 -7.85 -8.72 -13.28
CA GLU A 173 -8.28 -7.76 -14.31
C GLU A 173 -8.27 -6.32 -13.76
N TYR A 174 -8.73 -6.14 -12.53
CA TYR A 174 -8.69 -4.84 -11.87
C TYR A 174 -7.28 -4.37 -11.56
N GLU A 175 -6.36 -5.25 -11.15
CA GLU A 175 -4.95 -4.94 -10.92
C GLU A 175 -4.29 -4.41 -12.19
N ASN A 176 -4.46 -5.11 -13.31
CA ASN A 176 -3.94 -4.70 -14.61
C ASN A 176 -4.53 -3.34 -15.03
N PHE A 177 -5.85 -3.20 -14.96
CA PHE A 177 -6.54 -1.93 -15.24
C PHE A 177 -6.01 -0.77 -14.37
N TYR A 178 -5.90 -0.99 -13.05
CA TYR A 178 -5.49 0.03 -12.09
C TYR A 178 -4.05 0.49 -12.34
N ASN A 179 -3.16 -0.46 -12.64
CA ASN A 179 -1.73 -0.21 -12.81
C ASN A 179 -1.37 0.34 -14.20
N GLU A 180 -2.11 -0.01 -15.26
CA GLU A 180 -1.75 0.32 -16.63
C GLU A 180 -2.62 1.40 -17.28
N HIS A 181 -3.86 1.59 -16.81
CA HIS A 181 -4.86 2.40 -17.50
C HIS A 181 -5.49 3.49 -16.62
N ARG A 182 -5.77 3.19 -15.35
CA ARG A 182 -6.41 4.14 -14.44
C ARG A 182 -5.47 5.31 -14.12
N ALA A 183 -5.93 6.53 -14.36
CA ALA A 183 -5.21 7.75 -13.96
C ALA A 183 -5.37 8.02 -12.45
N HIS A 184 -4.30 8.50 -11.80
CA HIS A 184 -4.32 8.76 -10.35
C HIS A 184 -3.87 10.18 -10.01
N GLN A 185 -4.78 10.96 -9.43
CA GLN A 185 -4.48 12.32 -8.95
C GLN A 185 -3.30 12.37 -7.97
N GLY A 186 -3.08 11.29 -7.20
CA GLY A 186 -1.98 11.18 -6.24
C GLY A 186 -0.58 11.08 -6.87
N ILE A 187 -0.49 10.97 -8.19
CA ILE A 187 0.74 10.96 -9.00
C ILE A 187 0.55 11.81 -10.27
N ALA A 188 -0.01 13.02 -10.12
CA ALA A 188 -0.20 13.98 -11.22
C ALA A 188 -1.05 13.45 -12.39
N ASN A 189 -1.99 12.55 -12.13
CA ASN A 189 -2.80 11.85 -13.15
C ASN A 189 -2.01 10.92 -14.08
N ALA A 190 -0.77 10.56 -13.72
CA ALA A 190 -0.06 9.45 -14.32
C ALA A 190 -0.72 8.10 -13.97
N ARG A 191 -0.20 7.04 -14.60
CA ARG A 191 -0.58 5.65 -14.32
C ARG A 191 0.59 4.97 -13.60
N PRO A 192 0.37 3.97 -12.73
CA PRO A 192 1.46 3.40 -11.94
C PRO A 192 2.59 2.80 -12.77
N LEU A 193 2.26 2.19 -13.92
CA LEU A 193 3.21 1.59 -14.85
C LEU A 193 3.42 2.40 -16.13
N ALA A 194 2.87 3.62 -16.24
CA ALA A 194 3.07 4.46 -17.41
C ALA A 194 3.20 5.95 -17.04
N LEU A 195 4.23 6.59 -17.57
CA LEU A 195 4.44 8.03 -17.45
C LEU A 195 3.32 8.81 -18.14
N LEU A 196 3.16 10.08 -17.75
CA LEU A 196 2.30 11.00 -18.48
C LEU A 196 2.82 11.11 -19.92
N PRO A 197 1.97 10.94 -20.93
CA PRO A 197 2.36 11.23 -22.31
C PRO A 197 2.67 12.72 -22.45
N GLU A 198 3.50 13.07 -23.43
CA GLU A 198 3.74 14.47 -23.76
C GLU A 198 2.42 15.17 -24.11
N PRO A 199 2.20 16.42 -23.63
CA PRO A 199 1.02 17.18 -23.98
C PRO A 199 0.91 17.35 -25.49
N ILE A 200 -0.27 17.05 -26.04
CA ILE A 200 -0.56 17.37 -27.44
C ILE A 200 -0.81 18.87 -27.53
N THR A 201 0.14 19.60 -28.12
CA THR A 201 0.06 21.07 -28.27
C THR A 201 -0.50 21.50 -29.63
N ASP A 202 -0.61 20.59 -30.59
CA ASP A 202 -1.17 20.86 -31.92
C ASP A 202 -2.71 20.74 -31.89
N PRO A 203 -3.46 21.85 -32.11
CA PRO A 203 -4.92 21.84 -32.15
C PRO A 203 -5.51 20.93 -33.22
N ASN A 204 -4.83 20.76 -34.37
CA ASN A 204 -5.30 19.89 -35.43
C ASN A 204 -5.21 18.42 -35.02
N ARG A 205 -4.13 18.04 -34.33
CA ARG A 205 -3.97 16.70 -33.77
C ARG A 205 -5.01 16.41 -32.68
N LEU A 206 -5.34 17.40 -31.85
CA LEU A 206 -6.43 17.30 -30.86
C LEU A 206 -7.80 17.07 -31.51
N ALA A 207 -8.10 17.77 -32.62
CA ALA A 207 -9.36 17.65 -33.33
C ALA A 207 -9.57 16.28 -34.01
N HIS A 208 -8.48 15.54 -34.27
CA HIS A 208 -8.49 14.25 -34.96
C HIS A 208 -8.03 13.08 -34.07
N LEU A 209 -8.16 13.19 -32.75
CA LEU A 209 -7.86 12.09 -31.84
C LEU A 209 -8.82 10.92 -32.11
N ASN A 210 -8.27 9.79 -32.54
CA ASN A 210 -9.03 8.57 -32.65
C ASN A 210 -8.92 7.82 -31.33
N ILE A 211 -10.01 7.71 -30.58
CA ILE A 211 -10.01 7.08 -29.26
C ILE A 211 -10.76 5.75 -29.36
N HIS A 212 -10.06 4.65 -29.07
CA HIS A 212 -10.66 3.33 -28.96
C HIS A 212 -10.98 3.03 -27.50
N ARG A 213 -12.21 2.53 -27.26
CA ARG A 213 -12.65 2.05 -25.95
C ARG A 213 -12.58 0.53 -25.91
N ARG A 214 -11.92 -0.01 -24.90
CA ARG A 214 -11.90 -1.44 -24.59
C ARG A 214 -12.62 -1.70 -23.27
N ASP A 215 -13.60 -2.60 -23.33
CA ASP A 215 -14.33 -3.03 -22.14
C ASP A 215 -13.68 -4.25 -21.50
N ARG A 216 -13.60 -4.23 -20.17
CA ARG A 216 -13.13 -5.35 -19.34
C ARG A 216 -14.20 -5.74 -18.33
N LEU A 217 -14.16 -7.00 -17.90
CA LEU A 217 -15.12 -7.60 -16.97
C LEU A 217 -16.59 -7.31 -17.37
N GLY A 218 -16.93 -7.54 -18.63
CA GLY A 218 -18.28 -7.33 -19.14
C GLY A 218 -18.71 -5.85 -19.19
N GLY A 219 -17.76 -4.92 -19.25
CA GLY A 219 -18.04 -3.48 -19.29
C GLY A 219 -18.09 -2.80 -17.93
N ILE A 220 -17.62 -3.46 -16.86
CA ILE A 220 -17.46 -2.82 -15.54
C ILE A 220 -16.28 -1.85 -15.55
N LEU A 221 -15.22 -2.20 -16.27
CA LEU A 221 -14.01 -1.39 -16.42
C LEU A 221 -13.89 -0.94 -17.87
N HIS A 222 -13.52 0.31 -18.07
CA HIS A 222 -13.36 0.92 -19.39
C HIS A 222 -11.94 1.45 -19.55
N GLU A 223 -11.24 0.93 -20.55
CA GLU A 223 -9.93 1.39 -20.98
C GLU A 223 -10.10 2.25 -22.23
N TYR A 224 -9.36 3.36 -22.29
CA TYR A 224 -9.36 4.26 -23.44
C TYR A 224 -7.92 4.43 -23.92
N GLU A 225 -7.71 4.21 -25.21
CA GLU A 225 -6.42 4.32 -25.87
C GLU A 225 -6.54 5.13 -27.17
N HIS A 226 -5.45 5.78 -27.58
CA HIS A 226 -5.41 6.43 -28.88
C HIS A 226 -5.17 5.36 -29.95
N ALA A 227 -6.08 5.22 -30.90
CA ALA A 227 -5.88 4.39 -32.08
C ALA A 227 -4.84 5.08 -32.98
N ALA A 228 -3.70 4.43 -33.17
CA ALA A 228 -2.60 4.92 -34.01
C ALA A 228 -3.04 5.16 -35.47
#